data_AF-A0A965MMC4-F1
#
_entry.id   AF-A0A965MMC4-F1
#
_cell.length_a   1.000
_cell.length_b   1.000
_cell.length_c   1.000
_cell.angle_alpha   90.00
_cell.angle_beta   90.00
_cell.angle_gamma   90.00
#
_symmetry.space_group_name_H-M   'P 1'
#
loop_
_entity.id
_entity.type
_entity.pdbx_description
1 polymer ?
#
loop_
_entity_poly.entity_id
_entity_poly.type
_entity_poly.pdbx_seq_one_letter_code
_entity_poly.pdbx_strand_id
1 'polypeptide(L)'
;MATDFAPYANLRMLWQPPGTITNFRAGVPAAGPAVVIEAFAKAKGRSEQDLPGVKAGDLILEGYLTRWALLGNASWLVAGASLSWNDTGYRPAGMLPGATGQAVLTNLTMLPTLADGAEQGKLRMLELSQPFGVGGIGIELREALGDKFRAALSTAI
;
A
#
# COMPACT_ATOMS: atom_id res chain seq x y z
N MET A 1 16.71 4.33 -12.00
CA MET A 1 17.07 2.89 -11.91
C MET A 1 15.80 2.19 -11.45
N ALA A 2 15.24 1.28 -12.25
CA ALA A 2 14.04 0.54 -11.85
C ALA A 2 14.43 -0.46 -10.75
N THR A 3 13.66 -0.53 -9.68
CA THR A 3 13.93 -1.49 -8.59
C THR A 3 13.50 -2.90 -9.00
N ASP A 4 14.24 -3.92 -8.57
CA ASP A 4 13.99 -5.33 -8.90
C ASP A 4 12.65 -5.88 -8.33
N PHE A 5 11.88 -5.08 -7.57
CA PHE A 5 10.62 -5.50 -6.93
C PHE A 5 9.35 -5.28 -7.76
N ALA A 6 9.39 -4.42 -8.77
CA ALA A 6 8.23 -4.16 -9.62
C ALA A 6 7.55 -5.45 -10.17
N PRO A 7 8.27 -6.53 -10.55
CA PRO A 7 7.64 -7.78 -10.99
C PRO A 7 7.02 -8.63 -9.87
N TYR A 8 7.33 -8.36 -8.60
CA TYR A 8 6.88 -9.16 -7.46
C TYR A 8 5.76 -8.52 -6.63
N ALA A 9 5.33 -7.29 -6.96
CA ALA A 9 4.27 -6.62 -6.24
C ALA A 9 2.94 -7.41 -6.37
N ASN A 10 2.28 -7.64 -5.22
CA ASN A 10 1.03 -8.40 -5.11
C ASN A 10 -0.03 -7.67 -4.28
N LEU A 11 0.28 -6.49 -3.73
CA LEU A 11 -0.65 -5.63 -3.03
C LEU A 11 -0.72 -4.29 -3.74
N ARG A 12 -1.94 -3.83 -4.03
CA ARG A 12 -2.17 -2.46 -4.47
C ARG A 12 -3.12 -1.76 -3.52
N MET A 13 -2.77 -0.54 -3.14
CA MET A 13 -3.54 0.31 -2.24
C MET A 13 -3.84 1.65 -2.90
N LEU A 14 -5.09 2.10 -2.79
CA LEU A 14 -5.49 3.47 -3.01
C LEU A 14 -5.46 4.22 -1.68
N TRP A 15 -4.52 5.15 -1.54
CA TRP A 15 -4.41 6.04 -0.40
C TRP A 15 -4.85 7.45 -0.79
N GLN A 16 -5.70 8.07 0.03
CA GLN A 16 -6.04 9.48 -0.10
C GLN A 16 -5.39 10.23 1.06
N PRO A 17 -4.39 11.08 0.80
CA PRO A 17 -3.73 11.83 1.86
C PRO A 17 -4.74 12.75 2.57
N PRO A 18 -4.72 12.80 3.91
CA PRO A 18 -5.50 13.80 4.63
C PRO A 18 -5.06 15.18 4.15
N GLY A 19 -6.03 16.04 3.85
CA GLY A 19 -5.74 17.35 3.31
C GLY A 19 -4.89 18.20 4.25
N THR A 20 -4.04 19.05 3.68
CA THR A 20 -3.43 20.15 4.45
C THR A 20 -4.53 21.17 4.78
N ILE A 21 -4.53 21.69 6.01
CA ILE A 21 -5.36 22.85 6.36
C ILE A 21 -4.77 24.05 5.62
N THR A 22 -5.32 24.36 4.45
CA THR A 22 -4.85 25.46 3.61
C THR A 22 -5.28 26.83 4.13
N ASN A 23 -6.26 26.90 5.04
CA ASN A 23 -6.66 28.13 5.73
C ASN A 23 -7.42 27.83 7.04
N PHE A 24 -6.93 28.33 8.18
CA PHE A 24 -7.59 28.20 9.49
C PHE A 24 -8.99 28.84 9.56
N ARG A 25 -9.37 29.70 8.59
CA ARG A 25 -10.71 30.33 8.53
C ARG A 25 -11.77 29.52 7.77
N ALA A 26 -11.38 28.55 6.94
CA ALA A 26 -12.31 27.87 6.04
C ALA A 26 -12.67 26.44 6.46
N GLY A 27 -12.03 25.89 7.49
CA GLY A 27 -12.45 24.65 8.19
C GLY A 27 -12.45 23.35 7.37
N VAL A 28 -12.20 23.39 6.05
CA VAL A 28 -12.25 22.23 5.18
C VAL A 28 -10.83 21.81 4.79
N PRO A 29 -10.37 20.61 5.20
CA PRO A 29 -9.10 20.04 4.70
C PRO A 29 -9.20 19.81 3.19
N ALA A 30 -8.29 20.38 2.40
CA ALA A 30 -8.23 20.12 0.97
C ALA A 30 -7.51 18.78 0.76
N ALA A 31 -8.25 17.69 0.50
CA ALA A 31 -7.65 16.38 0.25
C ALA A 31 -6.59 16.47 -0.86
N GLY A 32 -5.40 15.94 -0.60
CA GLY A 32 -4.36 15.87 -1.64
C GLY A 32 -4.74 14.88 -2.74
N PRO A 33 -4.02 14.88 -3.89
CA PRO A 33 -4.29 13.95 -4.97
C PRO A 33 -4.18 12.50 -4.45
N ALA A 34 -5.12 11.65 -4.86
CA ALA A 34 -5.09 10.24 -4.50
C ALA A 34 -3.82 9.58 -5.03
N VAL A 35 -3.30 8.60 -4.30
CA VAL A 35 -2.04 7.92 -4.62
C VAL A 35 -2.31 6.43 -4.71
N VAL A 36 -1.85 5.80 -5.79
CA VAL A 36 -1.80 4.35 -5.92
C VAL A 36 -0.43 3.89 -5.45
N ILE A 37 -0.42 2.92 -4.55
CA ILE A 37 0.79 2.37 -3.96
C ILE A 37 0.81 0.88 -4.28
N GLU A 38 1.95 0.38 -4.73
CA GLU A 38 2.21 -1.04 -4.91
C GLU A 38 3.25 -1.55 -3.94
N ALA A 39 3.01 -2.75 -3.44
CA ALA A 39 3.86 -3.37 -2.46
C ALA A 39 3.95 -4.88 -2.69
N PHE A 40 5.07 -5.45 -2.25
CA PHE A 40 5.14 -6.88 -1.97
C PHE A 40 4.64 -7.09 -0.53
N ALA A 41 3.63 -7.94 -0.38
CA ALA A 41 2.99 -8.24 0.89
C ALA A 41 2.94 -9.76 1.11
N LYS A 42 3.39 -10.19 2.28
CA LYS A 42 3.26 -11.57 2.74
C LYS A 42 2.30 -11.63 3.92
N ALA A 43 1.32 -12.53 3.84
CA ALA A 43 0.42 -12.83 4.95
C ALA A 43 1.18 -13.43 6.14
N LYS A 44 0.88 -12.92 7.34
CA LYS A 44 1.43 -13.40 8.62
C LYS A 44 0.41 -14.13 9.50
N GLY A 45 -0.85 -14.16 9.07
CA GLY A 45 -1.96 -14.71 9.82
C GLY A 45 -3.05 -13.66 10.04
N ARG A 46 -4.15 -14.07 10.65
CA ARG A 46 -5.28 -13.21 11.00
C ARG A 46 -5.20 -12.78 12.45
N SER A 47 -5.79 -11.62 12.76
CA SER A 47 -5.86 -11.10 14.13
C SER A 47 -6.75 -11.95 15.04
N GLU A 48 -7.64 -12.74 14.44
CA GLU A 48 -8.56 -13.65 15.11
C GLU A 48 -8.45 -15.05 14.50
N GLN A 49 -8.87 -16.06 15.26
CA GLN A 49 -8.88 -17.44 14.78
C GLN A 49 -10.03 -17.65 13.80
N ASP A 50 -9.71 -18.17 12.61
CA ASP A 50 -10.73 -18.52 11.61
C ASP A 50 -11.68 -19.60 12.13
N LEU A 51 -12.97 -19.43 11.82
CA LEU A 51 -13.98 -20.46 11.98
C LEU A 51 -14.20 -21.16 10.62
N PRO A 52 -14.67 -22.42 10.60
CA PRO A 52 -14.95 -23.10 9.33
C PRO A 52 -15.92 -22.27 8.46
N GLY A 53 -15.42 -21.82 7.30
CA GLY A 53 -16.19 -21.02 6.35
C GLY A 53 -16.29 -19.52 6.65
N VAL A 54 -15.71 -19.03 7.75
CA VAL A 54 -15.71 -17.60 8.11
C VAL A 54 -14.29 -17.11 8.32
N LYS A 55 -13.89 -16.16 7.47
CA LYS A 55 -12.65 -15.39 7.62
C LYS A 55 -12.84 -14.40 8.77
N ALA A 56 -12.28 -14.67 9.94
CA ALA A 56 -12.41 -13.82 11.11
C ALA A 56 -11.29 -12.77 11.18
N GLY A 57 -11.59 -11.60 11.72
CA GLY A 57 -10.64 -10.51 11.94
C GLY A 57 -9.93 -9.97 10.68
N ASP A 58 -8.88 -9.20 10.92
CA ASP A 58 -8.06 -8.59 9.88
C ASP A 58 -6.91 -9.53 9.47
N LEU A 59 -6.61 -9.59 8.17
CA LEU A 59 -5.40 -10.24 7.67
C LEU A 59 -4.18 -9.36 7.93
N ILE A 60 -3.22 -9.85 8.70
CA ILE A 60 -1.97 -9.13 8.98
C ILE A 60 -0.98 -9.39 7.86
N LEU A 61 -0.47 -8.30 7.28
CA LEU A 61 0.47 -8.28 6.17
C LEU A 61 1.78 -7.63 6.60
N GLU A 62 2.89 -8.18 6.12
CA GLU A 62 4.21 -7.55 6.20
C GLU A 62 4.92 -7.60 4.84
N GLY A 63 5.70 -6.58 4.55
CA GLY A 63 6.54 -6.57 3.36
C GLY A 63 7.15 -5.21 3.10
N TYR A 64 7.31 -4.87 1.83
CA TYR A 64 8.01 -3.65 1.40
C TYR A 64 7.25 -2.93 0.29
N LEU A 65 7.26 -1.60 0.35
CA LEU A 65 6.74 -0.74 -0.71
C LEU A 65 7.66 -0.84 -1.92
N THR A 66 7.07 -0.97 -3.10
CA THR A 66 7.83 -1.16 -4.34
C THR A 66 7.81 0.10 -5.20
N ARG A 67 6.63 0.71 -5.35
CA ARG A 67 6.43 1.93 -6.13
C ARG A 67 5.11 2.61 -5.79
N TRP A 68 4.97 3.85 -6.21
CA TRP A 68 3.70 4.58 -6.11
C TRP A 68 3.53 5.57 -7.26
N ALA A 69 2.28 5.96 -7.53
CA ALA A 69 1.94 6.92 -8.57
C ALA A 69 0.81 7.82 -8.10
N LEU A 70 0.82 9.09 -8.54
CA LEU A 70 -0.33 9.97 -8.37
C LEU A 70 -1.47 9.46 -9.26
N LEU A 71 -2.64 9.27 -8.67
CA LEU A 71 -3.84 8.92 -9.40
C LEU A 71 -4.49 10.19 -9.93
N GLY A 72 -4.59 10.28 -11.25
CA GLY A 72 -5.46 11.27 -11.91
C GLY A 72 -6.93 10.85 -11.83
N ASN A 73 -7.65 10.98 -12.93
CA ASN A 73 -9.06 10.59 -13.02
C ASN A 73 -9.27 9.10 -13.35
N ALA A 74 -8.20 8.32 -13.44
CA ALA A 74 -8.26 6.90 -13.79
C ALA A 74 -8.75 6.04 -12.61
N SER A 75 -9.24 4.84 -12.91
CA SER A 75 -9.44 3.82 -11.87
C SER A 75 -8.10 3.41 -11.26
N TRP A 76 -8.05 3.25 -9.94
CA TRP A 76 -6.85 2.77 -9.25
C TRP A 76 -6.53 1.29 -9.54
N LEU A 77 -7.48 0.55 -10.12
CA LEU A 77 -7.31 -0.83 -10.59
C LEU A 77 -6.87 -0.91 -12.07
N VAL A 78 -6.48 0.21 -12.70
CA VAL A 78 -5.97 0.21 -14.09
C VAL A 78 -4.68 -0.60 -14.22
N ALA A 79 -4.38 -1.12 -15.41
CA ALA A 79 -3.11 -1.80 -15.68
C ALA A 79 -1.92 -0.93 -15.25
N GLY A 80 -0.93 -1.51 -14.56
CA GLY A 80 0.18 -0.75 -14.01
C GLY A 80 0.92 0.10 -15.05
N ALA A 81 1.09 -0.40 -16.28
CA ALA A 81 1.79 0.31 -17.34
C ALA A 81 1.16 1.66 -17.76
N SER A 82 -0.07 1.98 -17.35
CA SER A 82 -0.73 3.24 -17.72
C SER A 82 -0.48 4.40 -16.73
N LEU A 83 0.29 4.19 -15.67
CA LEU A 83 0.60 5.20 -14.66
C LEU A 83 2.07 5.60 -14.72
N SER A 84 2.35 6.86 -14.38
CA SER A 84 3.72 7.34 -14.20
C SER A 84 4.19 7.01 -12.79
N TRP A 85 4.98 5.95 -12.66
CA TRP A 85 5.43 5.46 -11.36
C TRP A 85 6.67 6.17 -10.84
N ASN A 86 6.71 6.29 -9.51
CA ASN A 86 7.91 6.47 -8.74
C ASN A 86 8.34 5.10 -8.19
N ASP A 87 9.43 4.55 -8.72
CA ASP A 87 9.92 3.21 -8.39
C ASP A 87 10.96 3.18 -7.27
N THR A 88 11.07 4.24 -6.46
CA THR A 88 12.05 4.31 -5.36
C THR A 88 11.79 3.34 -4.22
N GLY A 89 10.60 2.72 -4.16
CA GLY A 89 10.16 1.92 -3.00
C GLY A 89 9.94 2.74 -1.73
N TYR A 90 10.10 4.06 -1.76
CA TYR A 90 9.83 4.91 -0.60
C TYR A 90 8.35 5.23 -0.49
N ARG A 91 7.88 5.39 0.75
CA ARG A 91 6.50 5.82 0.99
C ARG A 91 6.25 7.20 0.37
N PRO A 92 5.04 7.46 -0.17
CA PRO A 92 4.62 8.79 -0.56
C PRO A 92 4.75 9.79 0.59
N ALA A 93 5.01 11.06 0.25
CA ALA A 93 5.09 12.13 1.23
C ALA A 93 3.79 12.25 2.03
N GLY A 94 3.91 12.43 3.35
CA GLY A 94 2.76 12.56 4.27
C GLY A 94 2.13 11.24 4.71
N MET A 95 2.60 10.09 4.21
CA MET A 95 2.11 8.79 4.65
C MET A 95 2.72 8.41 6.00
N LEU A 96 1.86 8.24 7.01
CA LEU A 96 2.22 7.93 8.39
C LEU A 96 1.55 6.62 8.85
N PRO A 97 2.05 5.97 9.92
CA PRO A 97 1.30 4.92 10.60
C PRO A 97 -0.12 5.39 10.92
N GLY A 98 -1.11 4.52 10.69
CA GLY A 98 -2.53 4.85 10.74
C GLY A 98 -3.15 5.25 9.40
N ALA A 99 -2.36 5.44 8.34
CA ALA A 99 -2.89 5.65 6.99
C ALA A 99 -3.83 4.50 6.57
N THR A 100 -5.00 4.86 6.04
CA THR A 100 -5.99 3.88 5.56
C THR A 100 -6.30 4.09 4.09
N GLY A 101 -6.71 3.01 3.44
CA GLY A 101 -7.02 3.03 2.01
C GLY A 101 -7.78 1.79 1.58
N GLN A 102 -8.37 1.86 0.38
CA GLN A 102 -8.88 0.66 -0.29
C GLN A 102 -7.68 -0.13 -0.81
N ALA A 103 -7.68 -1.45 -0.65
CA ALA A 103 -6.60 -2.28 -1.15
C ALA A 103 -7.09 -3.59 -1.72
N VAL A 104 -6.27 -4.15 -2.60
CA VAL A 104 -6.45 -5.48 -3.17
C VAL A 104 -5.15 -6.26 -3.10
N LEU A 105 -5.22 -7.48 -2.59
CA LEU A 105 -4.14 -8.45 -2.59
C LEU A 105 -4.42 -9.46 -3.71
N THR A 106 -3.64 -9.41 -4.80
CA THR A 106 -3.82 -10.23 -5.99
C THR A 106 -2.55 -10.25 -6.85
N ASN A 107 -2.54 -11.08 -7.89
CA ASN A 107 -1.51 -10.99 -8.91
C ASN A 107 -1.72 -9.71 -9.76
N LEU A 108 -0.89 -8.68 -9.53
CA LEU A 108 -1.06 -7.36 -10.16
C LEU A 108 -0.89 -7.38 -11.69
N THR A 109 -0.28 -8.43 -12.25
CA THR A 109 -0.18 -8.60 -13.72
C THR A 109 -1.54 -8.84 -14.39
N MET A 110 -2.56 -9.23 -13.62
CA MET A 110 -3.89 -9.51 -14.17
C MET A 110 -4.83 -8.30 -14.14
N LEU A 111 -4.42 -7.18 -13.53
CA LEU A 111 -5.23 -5.97 -13.48
C LEU A 111 -5.54 -5.42 -14.89
N PRO A 112 -6.78 -4.95 -15.13
CA PRO A 112 -7.83 -4.64 -14.15
C PRO A 112 -8.71 -5.83 -13.73
N THR A 113 -8.51 -7.01 -14.30
CA THR A 113 -9.27 -8.20 -13.95
C THR A 113 -8.74 -8.80 -12.66
N LEU A 114 -9.56 -8.80 -11.61
CA LEU A 114 -9.16 -9.44 -10.35
C LEU A 114 -9.14 -10.95 -10.52
N ALA A 115 -8.09 -11.59 -10.00
CA ALA A 115 -8.01 -13.04 -9.91
C ALA A 115 -9.15 -13.60 -9.07
N ASP A 116 -9.60 -14.82 -9.38
CA ASP A 116 -10.40 -15.61 -8.44
C ASP A 116 -9.64 -15.75 -7.11
N GLY A 117 -10.27 -15.37 -6.01
CA GLY A 117 -9.66 -15.37 -4.68
C GLY A 117 -8.84 -14.12 -4.33
N ALA A 118 -8.91 -13.04 -5.13
CA ALA A 118 -8.37 -11.74 -4.72
C ALA A 118 -9.01 -11.26 -3.41
N GLU A 119 -8.19 -10.84 -2.45
CA GLU A 119 -8.69 -10.26 -1.21
C GLU A 119 -8.77 -8.74 -1.35
N GLN A 120 -9.99 -8.20 -1.33
CA GLN A 120 -10.23 -6.77 -1.38
C GLN A 120 -10.82 -6.28 -0.07
N GLY A 121 -10.40 -5.10 0.36
CA GLY A 121 -10.92 -4.51 1.58
C GLY A 121 -10.24 -3.21 1.95
N LYS A 122 -10.39 -2.85 3.23
CA LYS A 122 -9.77 -1.66 3.79
C LYS A 122 -8.45 -2.02 4.44
N LEU A 123 -7.36 -1.46 3.94
CA LEU A 123 -6.03 -1.61 4.52
C LEU A 123 -5.76 -0.48 5.50
N ARG A 124 -5.19 -0.82 6.66
CA ARG A 124 -4.63 0.13 7.63
C ARG A 124 -3.15 -0.15 7.83
N MET A 125 -2.31 0.86 7.62
CA MET A 125 -0.89 0.79 7.94
C MET A 125 -0.72 0.84 9.46
N LEU A 126 -0.10 -0.20 10.02
CA LEU A 126 0.19 -0.30 11.46
C LEU A 126 1.57 0.28 11.75
N GLU A 127 2.56 -0.05 10.91
CA GLU A 127 3.94 0.38 11.06
C GLU A 127 4.54 0.70 9.70
N LEU A 128 5.38 1.73 9.66
CA LEU A 128 6.21 2.10 8.52
C LEU A 128 7.61 2.36 9.05
N SER A 129 8.58 1.58 8.60
CA SER A 129 9.95 1.65 9.09
C SER A 129 10.95 1.51 7.95
N GLN A 130 12.17 1.98 8.20
CA GLN A 130 13.29 1.59 7.36
C GLN A 130 13.54 0.09 7.59
N PRO A 131 13.87 -0.68 6.54
CA PRO A 131 14.04 -2.12 6.63
C PRO A 131 15.03 -2.56 7.73
N PHE A 132 16.00 -1.71 8.12
CA PHE A 132 17.00 -2.02 9.14
C PHE A 132 17.35 -0.86 10.12
N GLY A 133 16.47 0.14 10.30
CA GLY A 133 16.72 1.27 11.21
C GLY A 133 17.66 2.36 10.64
N VAL A 134 17.95 3.40 11.45
CA VAL A 134 18.70 4.59 11.00
C VAL A 134 20.21 4.34 11.03
N GLY A 135 20.85 4.30 9.84
CA GLY A 135 22.30 4.25 9.66
C GLY A 135 22.85 2.94 9.06
N GLY A 136 24.02 3.01 8.41
CA GLY A 136 24.77 1.85 7.89
C GLY A 136 24.18 1.18 6.63
N ILE A 137 24.44 -0.12 6.45
CA ILE A 137 23.97 -0.98 5.33
C ILE A 137 22.44 -0.93 5.17
N GLY A 138 21.71 -0.59 6.24
CA GLY A 138 20.26 -0.41 6.20
C GLY A 138 19.77 0.70 5.28
N ILE A 139 20.58 1.73 5.01
CA ILE A 139 20.25 2.82 4.07
C ILE A 139 20.46 2.35 2.62
N GLU A 140 21.57 1.65 2.36
CA GLU A 140 21.88 1.09 1.03
C GLU A 140 20.87 0.00 0.64
N LEU A 141 20.49 -0.86 1.58
CA LEU A 141 19.46 -1.87 1.38
C LEU A 141 18.07 -1.26 1.23
N ARG A 142 17.81 -0.05 1.74
CA ARG A 142 16.54 0.65 1.56
C ARG A 142 16.36 1.13 0.12
N GLU A 143 17.41 1.64 -0.51
CA GLU A 143 17.39 1.93 -1.95
C GLU A 143 17.10 0.67 -2.77
N ALA A 144 17.58 -0.47 -2.29
CA ALA A 144 17.42 -1.77 -2.92
C ALA A 144 16.26 -2.62 -2.38
N LEU A 145 15.36 -2.15 -1.50
CA LEU A 145 14.24 -2.94 -0.96
C LEU A 145 12.94 -2.12 -0.78
N GLY A 146 13.06 -0.81 -0.60
CA GLY A 146 11.95 0.08 -0.25
C GLY A 146 11.66 0.14 1.25
N ASP A 147 10.62 0.90 1.60
CA ASP A 147 10.15 1.05 2.99
C ASP A 147 9.44 -0.21 3.46
N LYS A 148 9.84 -0.73 4.62
CA LYS A 148 9.18 -1.84 5.28
C LYS A 148 7.85 -1.36 5.85
N PHE A 149 6.82 -2.19 5.70
CA PHE A 149 5.52 -1.94 6.31
C PHE A 149 4.98 -3.16 7.04
N ARG A 150 4.09 -2.87 7.99
CA ARG A 150 3.15 -3.82 8.56
C ARG A 150 1.75 -3.23 8.44
N ALA A 151 0.79 -4.01 7.98
CA ALA A 151 -0.57 -3.55 7.74
C ALA A 151 -1.61 -4.59 8.15
N ALA A 152 -2.83 -4.12 8.40
CA ALA A 152 -4.02 -4.94 8.62
C ALA A 152 -4.98 -4.73 7.46
N LEU A 153 -5.35 -5.80 6.77
CA LEU A 153 -6.35 -5.81 5.70
C LEU A 153 -7.66 -6.36 6.26
N SER A 154 -8.66 -5.48 6.34
CA SER A 154 -10.03 -5.84 6.70
C SER A 154 -10.80 -6.17 5.42
N THR A 155 -10.96 -7.47 5.14
CA THR A 155 -11.70 -7.97 3.98
C THR A 155 -13.19 -7.98 4.29
N ALA A 156 -14.01 -7.44 3.40
CA ALA A 156 -15.45 -7.63 3.52
C ALA A 156 -15.78 -9.12 3.30
N ILE A 157 -16.60 -9.69 4.20
CA ILE A 157 -17.12 -11.07 4.12
C ILE A 157 -18.14 -11.17 2.99
#